data_AF-A0A2P6P4H5-F1
#
_entry.id   AF-A0A2P6P4H5-F1
#
_cell.length_a   1.000
_cell.length_b   1.000
_cell.length_c   1.000
_cell.angle_alpha   90.00
_cell.angle_beta   90.00
_cell.angle_gamma   90.00
#
_symmetry.space_group_name_H-M   'P 1'
#
loop_
_entity.id
_entity.type
_entity.pdbx_description
1 polymer ?
#
loop_
_entity_poly.entity_id
_entity_poly.type
_entity_poly.pdbx_seq_one_letter_code
_entity_poly.pdbx_strand_id
1 'polypeptide(L)'
;MGIGSESGSGSGSDDSSSSGGWSVARGLVVKTVVLIGGALLLKRLTKSTTRWDHARHVTRSLSGEKFSKDQAARDPDHYFNIRMSSCPAAEMVDGSKVLYFEQAFWRSPKKPFRQRFYMVKPCPKELKCDVEVSSYAIRDAEEYKNFCDRSKDQRPLPEEVIGDIAEHLTTVHLKRCERGKRCLYEGSTPPASFPNSWNGASYCTSELAILKNNEIHSWDRGYNDEGNQVWGPKEGPYEFKPAPASSMNDMFSSLNFPIQQSIEKRIEGSFVLQE
;
A
#
# COMPACT_ATOMS: atom_id res chain seq x y z
N MET A 1 -60.93 19.51 -94.48
CA MET A 1 -59.74 18.79 -94.98
C MET A 1 -59.02 18.27 -93.74
N GLY A 2 -59.25 17.02 -93.32
CA GLY A 2 -58.52 15.81 -93.74
C GLY A 2 -57.76 15.29 -92.49
N ILE A 3 -58.35 14.38 -91.70
CA ILE A 3 -58.02 12.93 -91.55
C ILE A 3 -56.58 12.64 -91.07
N GLY A 4 -56.45 11.87 -89.98
CA GLY A 4 -55.29 10.98 -89.77
C GLY A 4 -54.92 10.69 -88.30
N SER A 5 -55.17 9.45 -87.85
CA SER A 5 -54.63 8.71 -86.69
C SER A 5 -53.08 8.71 -86.67
N GLU A 6 -52.32 8.39 -85.60
CA GLU A 6 -52.32 7.22 -84.70
C GLU A 6 -51.30 7.42 -83.54
N SER A 7 -51.26 6.43 -82.64
CA SER A 7 -50.63 6.27 -81.32
C SER A 7 -49.13 6.56 -81.09
N GLY A 8 -48.75 6.76 -79.82
CA GLY A 8 -47.36 6.69 -79.34
C GLY A 8 -47.22 6.86 -77.82
N SER A 9 -46.91 5.76 -77.12
CA SER A 9 -46.61 5.63 -75.69
C SER A 9 -45.35 6.38 -75.22
N GLY A 10 -45.36 6.92 -74.01
CA GLY A 10 -44.18 7.46 -73.33
C GLY A 10 -44.38 7.60 -71.83
N SER A 11 -43.85 6.62 -71.08
CA SER A 11 -43.75 6.56 -69.63
C SER A 11 -42.86 7.67 -69.06
N GLY A 12 -43.38 8.46 -68.11
CA GLY A 12 -42.61 9.34 -67.23
C GLY A 12 -42.75 8.84 -65.79
N SER A 13 -41.71 8.22 -65.28
CA SER A 13 -41.63 7.69 -63.91
C SER A 13 -41.44 8.85 -62.92
N ASP A 14 -42.41 9.02 -62.01
CA ASP A 14 -42.24 9.86 -60.83
C ASP A 14 -41.40 9.11 -59.79
N ASP A 15 -40.08 9.37 -59.78
CA ASP A 15 -39.19 8.98 -58.69
C ASP A 15 -39.45 9.88 -57.47
N SER A 16 -40.41 9.48 -56.63
CA SER A 16 -40.56 10.03 -55.28
C SER A 16 -39.39 9.55 -54.41
N SER A 17 -38.34 10.37 -54.37
CA SER A 17 -37.15 10.18 -53.54
C SER A 17 -37.48 9.86 -52.07
N SER A 18 -36.95 8.74 -51.59
CA SER A 18 -37.06 8.19 -50.23
C SER A 18 -36.18 8.93 -49.20
N SER A 19 -36.28 10.25 -49.15
CA SER A 19 -35.46 11.11 -48.27
C SER A 19 -35.82 11.04 -46.77
N GLY A 20 -36.92 10.38 -46.40
CA GLY A 20 -37.40 10.28 -45.01
C GLY A 20 -36.76 9.19 -44.14
N GLY A 21 -36.15 8.15 -44.72
CA GLY A 21 -35.65 7.00 -43.95
C GLY A 21 -34.30 7.26 -43.26
N TRP A 22 -33.43 8.06 -43.88
CA TRP A 22 -32.05 8.25 -43.42
C TRP A 22 -31.93 9.18 -42.21
N SER A 23 -32.79 10.21 -42.12
CA SER A 23 -32.82 11.15 -41.00
C SER A 23 -33.36 10.50 -39.73
N VAL A 24 -34.40 9.66 -39.87
CA VAL A 24 -35.00 8.89 -38.76
C VAL A 24 -34.02 7.82 -38.26
N ALA A 25 -33.37 7.09 -39.16
CA ALA A 25 -32.37 6.09 -38.80
C ALA A 25 -31.16 6.71 -38.07
N ARG A 26 -30.65 7.87 -38.55
CA ARG A 26 -29.59 8.62 -37.85
C ARG A 26 -30.01 9.09 -36.46
N GLY A 27 -31.23 9.62 -36.32
CA GLY A 27 -31.77 10.04 -35.02
C GLY A 27 -31.89 8.89 -34.01
N LEU A 28 -32.27 7.70 -34.47
CA LEU A 28 -32.37 6.48 -33.67
C LEU A 28 -31.00 5.94 -33.24
N VAL A 29 -30.01 5.97 -34.13
CA VAL A 29 -28.63 5.57 -33.81
C VAL A 29 -28.01 6.51 -32.78
N VAL A 30 -28.16 7.83 -32.94
CA VAL A 30 -27.62 8.82 -31.99
C VAL A 30 -28.26 8.68 -30.60
N LYS A 31 -29.59 8.51 -30.53
CA LYS A 31 -30.28 8.28 -29.24
C LYS A 31 -29.80 7.00 -28.56
N THR A 32 -29.64 5.92 -29.32
CA THR A 32 -29.15 4.64 -28.78
C THR A 32 -27.71 4.76 -28.26
N VAL A 33 -26.82 5.46 -28.98
CA VAL A 33 -25.44 5.71 -28.52
C VAL A 33 -25.40 6.58 -27.26
N VAL A 34 -26.23 7.62 -27.17
CA VAL A 34 -26.31 8.47 -25.97
C VAL A 34 -26.89 7.71 -24.77
N LEU A 35 -27.89 6.85 -24.98
CA LEU A 35 -28.46 6.02 -23.91
C LEU A 35 -27.46 4.98 -23.41
N ILE A 36 -26.76 4.29 -24.31
CA ILE A 36 -25.72 3.32 -23.95
C ILE A 36 -24.55 4.03 -23.26
N GLY A 37 -24.09 5.16 -23.81
CA GLY A 37 -23.03 5.99 -23.22
C GLY A 37 -23.42 6.50 -21.84
N GLY A 38 -24.65 7.01 -21.68
CA GLY A 38 -25.20 7.47 -20.41
C GLY A 38 -25.34 6.35 -19.38
N ALA A 39 -25.81 5.17 -19.78
CA ALA A 39 -25.89 3.99 -18.91
C ALA A 39 -24.51 3.48 -18.47
N LEU A 40 -23.52 3.50 -19.36
CA LEU A 40 -22.13 3.16 -19.04
C LEU A 40 -21.52 4.19 -18.09
N LEU A 41 -21.78 5.48 -18.31
CA LEU A 41 -21.33 6.57 -17.44
C LEU A 41 -21.95 6.46 -16.04
N LEU A 42 -23.27 6.24 -15.97
CA LEU A 42 -24.01 6.02 -14.72
C LEU A 42 -23.48 4.79 -13.99
N LYS A 43 -23.30 3.65 -14.67
CA LYS A 43 -22.73 2.43 -14.07
C LYS A 43 -21.31 2.65 -13.55
N ARG A 44 -20.53 3.50 -14.20
CA ARG A 44 -19.17 3.87 -13.75
C ARG A 44 -19.21 4.80 -12.53
N LEU A 45 -20.19 5.71 -12.47
CA LEU A 45 -20.40 6.64 -11.37
C LEU A 45 -21.08 5.99 -10.15
N THR A 46 -21.83 4.88 -10.34
CA THR A 46 -22.55 4.17 -9.28
C THR A 46 -21.83 2.91 -8.79
N LYS A 47 -20.61 2.64 -9.25
CA LYS A 47 -19.85 1.47 -8.81
C LYS A 47 -19.46 1.63 -7.33
N SER A 48 -20.27 1.05 -6.45
CA SER A 48 -20.04 1.03 -5.01
C SER A 48 -18.70 0.34 -4.71
N THR A 49 -17.88 0.95 -3.86
CA THR A 49 -16.62 0.35 -3.41
C THR A 49 -16.93 -0.84 -2.54
N THR A 50 -16.44 -2.02 -2.89
CA THR A 50 -16.67 -3.23 -2.09
C THR A 50 -15.68 -3.30 -0.93
N ARG A 51 -15.97 -4.07 0.12
CA ARG A 51 -14.98 -4.36 1.18
C ARG A 51 -13.72 -5.05 0.65
N TRP A 52 -13.84 -5.79 -0.45
CA TRP A 52 -12.68 -6.34 -1.18
C TRP A 52 -11.81 -5.26 -1.82
N ASP A 53 -12.42 -4.20 -2.36
CA ASP A 53 -11.67 -3.06 -2.89
C ASP A 53 -10.97 -2.28 -1.76
N HIS A 54 -11.63 -2.16 -0.59
CA HIS A 54 -11.03 -1.59 0.62
C HIS A 54 -9.83 -2.41 1.10
N ALA A 55 -10.00 -3.74 1.25
CA ALA A 55 -8.91 -4.63 1.64
C ALA A 55 -7.72 -4.53 0.68
N ARG A 56 -7.97 -4.54 -0.64
CA ARG A 56 -6.92 -4.37 -1.66
C ARG A 56 -6.20 -3.02 -1.54
N HIS A 57 -6.91 -1.94 -1.22
CA HIS A 57 -6.30 -0.64 -0.99
C HIS A 57 -5.40 -0.65 0.25
N VAL A 58 -5.87 -1.23 1.35
CA VAL A 58 -5.09 -1.37 2.60
C VAL A 58 -3.83 -2.20 2.36
N THR A 59 -3.95 -3.37 1.71
CA THR A 59 -2.81 -4.24 1.35
C THR A 59 -1.74 -3.48 0.56
N ARG A 60 -2.17 -2.70 -0.45
CA ARG A 60 -1.26 -1.88 -1.27
C ARG A 60 -0.58 -0.77 -0.48
N SER A 61 -1.31 -0.14 0.43
CA SER A 61 -0.78 0.96 1.25
C SER A 61 0.26 0.46 2.25
N LEU A 62 0.01 -0.70 2.87
CA LEU A 62 0.93 -1.35 3.81
C LEU A 62 2.22 -1.80 3.12
N SER A 63 2.13 -2.30 1.89
CA SER A 63 3.28 -2.78 1.10
C SER A 63 4.28 -1.67 0.75
N GLY A 64 5.53 -2.05 0.53
CA GLY A 64 6.65 -1.18 0.21
C GLY A 64 7.44 -0.73 1.43
N GLU A 65 8.62 -0.17 1.17
CA GLU A 65 9.54 0.33 2.18
C GLU A 65 9.13 1.74 2.64
N LYS A 66 9.16 1.96 3.97
CA LYS A 66 8.80 3.23 4.61
C LYS A 66 9.71 3.49 5.80
N PHE A 67 9.83 4.75 6.19
CA PHE A 67 10.70 5.18 7.28
C PHE A 67 9.99 6.17 8.20
N SER A 68 10.31 6.12 9.49
CA SER A 68 9.94 7.16 10.48
C SER A 68 10.97 8.29 10.55
N LYS A 69 11.76 8.48 9.48
CA LYS A 69 12.87 9.44 9.42
C LYS A 69 12.46 10.87 9.80
N ASP A 70 11.39 11.38 9.21
CA ASP A 70 10.92 12.76 9.46
C ASP A 70 10.48 12.94 10.92
N GLN A 71 9.80 11.94 11.48
CA GLN A 71 9.33 11.98 12.86
C GLN A 71 10.51 11.94 13.83
N ALA A 72 11.46 11.03 13.63
CA ALA A 72 12.65 10.92 14.45
C ALA A 72 13.57 12.15 14.37
N ALA A 73 13.59 12.85 13.23
CA ALA A 73 14.32 14.11 13.11
C ALA A 73 13.62 15.26 13.86
N ARG A 74 12.28 15.25 13.90
CA ARG A 74 11.45 16.24 14.59
C ARG A 74 11.43 16.04 16.11
N ASP A 75 11.48 14.80 16.56
CA ASP A 75 11.40 14.42 17.98
C ASP A 75 12.34 13.23 18.28
N PRO A 76 13.66 13.48 18.34
CA PRO A 76 14.67 12.44 18.49
C PRO A 76 14.71 11.81 19.89
N ASP A 77 14.12 12.46 20.90
CA ASP A 77 14.10 11.97 22.28
C ASP A 77 13.08 10.83 22.47
N HIS A 78 12.03 10.81 21.65
CA HIS A 78 10.93 9.84 21.79
C HIS A 78 10.83 8.86 20.62
N TYR A 79 11.36 9.19 19.44
CA TYR A 79 11.23 8.35 18.24
C TYR A 79 12.58 8.06 17.58
N PHE A 80 12.78 6.78 17.26
CA PHE A 80 13.91 6.35 16.44
C PHE A 80 13.55 6.36 14.96
N ASN A 81 14.56 6.55 14.09
CA ASN A 81 14.39 6.31 12.67
C ASN A 81 14.37 4.78 12.41
N ILE A 82 13.18 4.27 12.14
CA ILE A 82 12.88 2.86 11.92
C ILE A 82 12.50 2.67 10.45
N ARG A 83 13.07 1.64 9.83
CA ARG A 83 12.66 1.11 8.55
C ARG A 83 11.51 0.14 8.75
N MET A 84 10.42 0.33 8.03
CA MET A 84 9.32 -0.62 7.85
C MET A 84 9.40 -1.19 6.44
N SER A 85 9.43 -2.51 6.28
CA SER A 85 9.38 -3.16 4.97
C SER A 85 8.29 -4.21 4.96
N SER A 86 7.45 -4.18 3.93
CA SER A 86 6.36 -5.14 3.77
C SER A 86 6.08 -5.44 2.31
N CYS A 87 5.71 -6.68 2.00
CA CYS A 87 5.38 -7.10 0.65
C CYS A 87 4.49 -8.36 0.67
N PRO A 88 3.77 -8.64 -0.43
CA PRO A 88 2.98 -9.85 -0.55
C PRO A 88 3.85 -11.11 -0.40
N ALA A 89 3.37 -12.05 0.42
CA ALA A 89 4.02 -13.33 0.68
C ALA A 89 3.14 -14.51 0.22
N ALA A 90 1.83 -14.46 0.47
CA ALA A 90 0.89 -15.50 0.03
C ALA A 90 -0.54 -14.95 -0.15
N GLU A 91 -1.43 -15.81 -0.64
CA GLU A 91 -2.86 -15.57 -0.75
C GLU A 91 -3.62 -16.80 -0.25
N MET A 92 -4.56 -16.58 0.67
CA MET A 92 -5.41 -17.63 1.21
C MET A 92 -6.50 -18.01 0.20
N VAL A 93 -7.07 -19.21 0.36
CA VAL A 93 -8.16 -19.72 -0.50
C VAL A 93 -9.40 -18.82 -0.53
N ASP A 94 -9.67 -18.09 0.54
CA ASP A 94 -10.79 -17.15 0.65
C ASP A 94 -10.50 -15.78 0.00
N GLY A 95 -9.30 -15.60 -0.55
CA GLY A 95 -8.81 -14.35 -1.16
C GLY A 95 -8.09 -13.41 -0.20
N SER A 96 -7.98 -13.76 1.08
CA SER A 96 -7.21 -12.98 2.07
C SER A 96 -5.75 -12.86 1.64
N LYS A 97 -5.18 -11.65 1.75
CA LYS A 97 -3.78 -11.42 1.38
C LYS A 97 -2.89 -11.59 2.61
N VAL A 98 -1.82 -12.36 2.48
CA VAL A 98 -0.78 -12.47 3.49
C VAL A 98 0.40 -11.61 3.06
N LEU A 99 0.75 -10.63 3.89
CA LEU A 99 1.93 -9.79 3.74
C LEU A 99 2.99 -10.24 4.73
N TYR A 100 4.23 -10.37 4.27
CA TYR A 100 5.36 -10.31 5.18
C TYR A 100 5.56 -8.86 5.63
N PHE A 101 5.94 -8.67 6.88
CA PHE A 101 6.20 -7.38 7.50
C PHE A 101 7.41 -7.46 8.42
N GLU A 102 8.34 -6.52 8.29
CA GLU A 102 9.48 -6.36 9.19
C GLU A 102 9.71 -4.90 9.59
N GLN A 103 10.29 -4.73 10.78
CA GLN A 103 10.84 -3.46 11.25
C GLN A 103 12.29 -3.64 11.70
N ALA A 104 13.13 -2.69 11.31
CA ALA A 104 14.55 -2.65 11.65
C ALA A 104 14.98 -1.21 11.95
N PHE A 105 16.00 -1.02 12.78
CA PHE A 105 16.65 0.29 12.89
C PHE A 105 17.29 0.66 11.56
N TRP A 106 17.20 1.93 11.15
CA TRP A 106 17.70 2.37 9.84
C TRP A 106 19.20 2.10 9.62
N ARG A 107 20.01 2.12 10.70
CA ARG A 107 21.46 1.84 10.65
C ARG A 107 21.79 0.35 10.56
N SER A 108 20.83 -0.52 10.84
CA SER A 108 21.00 -1.97 10.80
C SER A 108 19.82 -2.64 10.10
N PRO A 109 19.54 -2.28 8.83
CA PRO A 109 18.33 -2.71 8.14
C PRO A 109 18.27 -4.24 7.95
N LYS A 110 19.43 -4.90 7.95
CA LYS A 110 19.56 -6.36 7.83
C LYS A 110 19.35 -7.13 9.15
N LYS A 111 19.06 -6.44 10.25
CA LYS A 111 18.80 -7.03 11.57
C LYS A 111 17.43 -6.56 12.08
N PRO A 112 16.32 -7.06 11.48
CA PRO A 112 14.98 -6.68 11.94
C PRO A 112 14.77 -7.14 13.38
N PHE A 113 14.24 -6.24 14.21
CA PHE A 113 13.88 -6.55 15.60
C PHE A 113 12.43 -7.04 15.73
N ARG A 114 11.63 -6.89 14.66
CA ARG A 114 10.26 -7.38 14.59
C ARG A 114 9.98 -7.91 13.19
N GLN A 115 9.42 -9.11 13.14
CA GLN A 115 8.95 -9.75 11.91
C GLN A 115 7.56 -10.35 12.16
N ARG A 116 6.65 -10.23 11.20
CA ARG A 116 5.25 -10.66 11.29
C ARG A 116 4.71 -11.09 9.93
N PHE A 117 3.67 -11.92 9.96
CA PHE A 117 2.71 -11.98 8.86
C PHE A 117 1.50 -11.12 9.18
N TYR A 118 1.09 -10.28 8.24
CA TYR A 118 -0.18 -9.57 8.27
C TYR A 118 -1.15 -10.23 7.29
N MET A 119 -2.28 -10.72 7.80
CA MET A 119 -3.40 -11.16 6.99
C MET A 119 -4.40 -10.02 6.84
N VAL A 120 -4.68 -9.62 5.60
CA VAL A 120 -5.60 -8.53 5.26
C VAL A 120 -6.78 -9.09 4.50
N LYS A 121 -7.98 -8.91 5.05
CA LYS A 121 -9.24 -9.40 4.46
C LYS A 121 -10.40 -8.44 4.70
N PRO A 122 -11.49 -8.53 3.93
CA PRO A 122 -12.72 -7.79 4.21
C PRO A 122 -13.21 -8.07 5.62
N CYS A 123 -13.72 -7.05 6.31
CA CYS A 123 -14.41 -7.31 7.57
C CYS A 123 -15.65 -8.21 7.33
N PRO A 124 -15.97 -9.13 8.26
CA PRO A 124 -17.23 -9.86 8.26
C PRO A 124 -18.45 -8.93 8.30
N LYS A 125 -19.59 -9.32 7.69
CA LYS A 125 -20.77 -8.46 7.51
C LYS A 125 -21.42 -8.03 8.83
N GLU A 126 -21.32 -8.89 9.82
CA GLU A 126 -21.79 -8.72 11.20
C GLU A 126 -21.02 -7.64 11.96
N LEU A 127 -19.77 -7.35 11.56
CA LEU A 127 -18.96 -6.31 12.17
C LEU A 127 -19.10 -4.98 11.40
N LYS A 128 -19.19 -3.88 12.18
CA LYS A 128 -19.26 -2.51 11.66
C LYS A 128 -17.87 -1.99 11.30
N CYS A 129 -17.19 -2.64 10.35
CA CYS A 129 -15.87 -2.28 9.82
C CYS A 129 -15.73 -2.63 8.34
N ASP A 130 -14.66 -2.16 7.70
CA ASP A 130 -14.42 -2.35 6.27
C ASP A 130 -13.36 -3.41 6.00
N VAL A 131 -12.26 -3.39 6.77
CA VAL A 131 -11.11 -4.29 6.59
C VAL A 131 -10.65 -4.82 7.95
N GLU A 132 -10.33 -6.11 7.98
CA GLU A 132 -9.65 -6.76 9.11
C GLU A 132 -8.16 -6.90 8.76
N VAL A 133 -7.29 -6.45 9.66
CA VAL A 133 -5.84 -6.67 9.59
C VAL A 133 -5.43 -7.45 10.83
N SER A 134 -5.10 -8.72 10.63
CA SER A 134 -4.67 -9.62 11.69
C SER A 134 -3.15 -9.84 11.59
N SER A 135 -2.45 -9.78 12.72
CA SER A 135 -1.01 -10.03 12.79
C SER A 135 -0.69 -11.36 13.44
N TYR A 136 0.33 -12.03 12.92
CA TYR A 136 0.75 -13.35 13.35
C TYR A 136 2.25 -13.40 13.56
N ALA A 137 2.67 -14.21 14.52
CA ALA A 137 4.06 -14.62 14.67
C ALA A 137 4.49 -15.50 13.48
N ILE A 138 5.80 -15.57 13.25
CA ILE A 138 6.43 -16.42 12.25
C ILE A 138 7.15 -17.53 13.00
N ARG A 139 6.92 -18.79 12.62
CA ARG A 139 7.52 -19.96 13.29
C ARG A 139 9.05 -19.93 13.24
N ASP A 140 9.63 -19.75 12.05
CA ASP A 140 11.06 -19.57 11.85
C ASP A 140 11.34 -18.16 11.31
N ALA A 141 11.50 -17.18 12.20
CA ALA A 141 11.71 -15.80 11.77
C ALA A 141 13.07 -15.57 11.08
N GLU A 142 14.08 -16.44 11.24
CA GLU A 142 15.40 -16.21 10.61
C GLU A 142 15.34 -16.53 9.12
N GLU A 143 14.57 -17.54 8.70
CA GLU A 143 14.34 -17.88 7.29
C GLU A 143 13.66 -16.76 6.49
N TYR A 144 12.85 -15.94 7.17
CA TYR A 144 12.09 -14.86 6.55
C TYR A 144 12.79 -13.51 6.58
N LYS A 145 13.96 -13.41 7.19
CA LYS A 145 14.68 -12.15 7.34
C LYS A 145 14.97 -11.47 5.99
N ASN A 146 14.65 -10.18 5.88
CA ASN A 146 14.74 -9.42 4.64
C ASN A 146 13.95 -10.04 3.46
N PHE A 147 12.83 -10.73 3.74
CA PHE A 147 12.04 -11.43 2.72
C PHE A 147 11.75 -10.56 1.49
N CYS A 148 11.42 -9.29 1.70
CA CYS A 148 11.07 -8.38 0.63
C CYS A 148 12.24 -7.93 -0.26
N ASP A 149 13.48 -8.04 0.23
CA ASP A 149 14.69 -7.69 -0.52
C ASP A 149 15.17 -8.84 -1.43
N ARG A 150 14.75 -10.08 -1.16
CA ARG A 150 15.12 -11.28 -1.94
C ARG A 150 14.36 -11.35 -3.26
N SER A 151 14.90 -12.02 -4.28
CA SER A 151 14.09 -12.36 -5.47
C SER A 151 12.99 -13.36 -5.10
N LYS A 152 11.92 -13.46 -5.90
CA LYS A 152 10.75 -14.29 -5.55
C LYS A 152 11.09 -15.79 -5.45
N ASP A 153 12.04 -16.25 -6.25
CA ASP A 153 12.55 -17.63 -6.29
C ASP A 153 13.45 -17.99 -5.10
N GLN A 154 13.92 -17.00 -4.34
CA GLN A 154 14.76 -17.18 -3.15
C GLN A 154 13.98 -17.05 -1.83
N ARG A 155 12.66 -16.89 -1.93
CA ARG A 155 11.75 -16.75 -0.80
C ARG A 155 11.05 -18.09 -0.54
N PRO A 156 10.68 -18.39 0.71
CA PRO A 156 9.72 -19.45 0.99
C PRO A 156 8.49 -19.34 0.09
N LEU A 157 8.02 -20.50 -0.39
CA LEU A 157 6.86 -20.59 -1.25
C LEU A 157 5.58 -20.18 -0.51
N PRO A 158 4.51 -19.75 -1.21
CA PRO A 158 3.26 -19.37 -0.56
C PRO A 158 2.69 -20.45 0.38
N GLU A 159 2.85 -21.74 0.04
CA GLU A 159 2.40 -22.86 0.87
C GLU A 159 3.21 -22.97 2.16
N GLU A 160 4.52 -22.74 2.10
CA GLU A 160 5.42 -22.69 3.27
C GLU A 160 5.09 -21.49 4.16
N VAL A 161 4.91 -20.30 3.55
CA VAL A 161 4.46 -19.08 4.22
C VAL A 161 3.19 -19.34 5.03
N ILE A 162 2.20 -20.01 4.44
CA ILE A 162 0.93 -20.33 5.11
C ILE A 162 1.15 -21.35 6.24
N GLY A 163 2.00 -22.37 6.02
CA GLY A 163 2.35 -23.37 7.05
C GLY A 163 3.11 -22.78 8.25
N ASP A 164 3.85 -21.70 8.04
CA ASP A 164 4.65 -21.01 9.06
C ASP A 164 3.93 -19.89 9.79
N ILE A 165 2.67 -19.60 9.44
CA ILE A 165 1.80 -18.75 10.26
C ILE A 165 1.66 -19.41 11.63
N ALA A 166 2.18 -18.74 12.65
CA ALA A 166 2.19 -19.23 14.02
C ALA A 166 1.09 -18.53 14.85
N GLU A 167 1.41 -18.17 16.09
CA GLU A 167 0.48 -17.54 17.03
C GLU A 167 -0.18 -16.29 16.44
N HIS A 168 -1.50 -16.19 16.61
CA HIS A 168 -2.26 -14.97 16.35
C HIS A 168 -1.96 -13.94 17.45
N LEU A 169 -1.55 -12.74 17.05
CA LEU A 169 -1.10 -11.71 17.98
C LEU A 169 -2.13 -10.62 18.16
N THR A 170 -2.63 -10.03 17.08
CA THR A 170 -3.63 -8.94 17.16
C THR A 170 -4.57 -8.97 15.96
N THR A 171 -5.76 -8.38 16.13
CA THR A 171 -6.67 -8.06 15.04
C THR A 171 -7.12 -6.60 15.16
N VAL A 172 -6.81 -5.81 14.14
CA VAL A 172 -7.26 -4.43 14.00
C VAL A 172 -8.41 -4.36 13.00
N HIS A 173 -9.52 -3.78 13.43
CA HIS A 173 -10.70 -3.59 12.59
C HIS A 173 -10.70 -2.16 12.03
N LEU A 174 -10.24 -2.02 10.79
CA LEU A 174 -10.16 -0.74 10.11
C LEU A 174 -11.52 -0.31 9.56
N LYS A 175 -11.85 0.96 9.76
CA LYS A 175 -12.96 1.63 9.10
C LYS A 175 -12.43 2.73 8.21
N ARG A 176 -13.12 2.97 7.11
CA ARG A 176 -12.86 4.12 6.26
C ARG A 176 -13.13 5.40 7.07
N CYS A 177 -12.17 6.31 7.05
CA CYS A 177 -12.34 7.59 7.72
C CYS A 177 -13.40 8.44 7.02
N GLU A 178 -14.13 9.22 7.81
CA GLU A 178 -15.09 10.20 7.31
C GLU A 178 -14.43 11.25 6.43
N ARG A 179 -15.20 11.81 5.49
CA ARG A 179 -14.70 12.84 4.57
C ARG A 179 -14.24 14.06 5.37
N GLY A 180 -13.01 14.49 5.13
CA GLY A 180 -12.39 15.64 5.80
C GLY A 180 -11.33 15.24 6.84
N LYS A 181 -11.32 13.98 7.31
CA LYS A 181 -10.22 13.44 8.11
C LYS A 181 -8.96 13.28 7.25
N ARG A 182 -7.78 13.36 7.90
CA ARG A 182 -6.47 13.15 7.24
C ARG A 182 -6.25 11.69 6.80
N CYS A 183 -6.75 10.75 7.60
CA CYS A 183 -6.65 9.32 7.32
C CYS A 183 -7.62 8.88 6.21
N LEU A 184 -7.28 7.78 5.56
CA LEU A 184 -8.16 7.02 4.67
C LEU A 184 -8.86 5.89 5.42
N TYR A 185 -8.11 5.22 6.30
CA TYR A 185 -8.62 4.18 7.20
C TYR A 185 -8.00 4.36 8.58
N GLU A 186 -8.75 4.03 9.62
CA GLU A 186 -8.26 4.01 11.00
C GLU A 186 -8.96 2.88 11.77
N GLY A 187 -8.28 2.34 12.77
CA GLY A 187 -8.84 1.34 13.65
C GLY A 187 -7.86 0.93 14.73
N SER A 188 -8.38 0.21 15.72
CA SER A 188 -7.60 -0.32 16.83
C SER A 188 -8.02 -1.74 17.15
N THR A 189 -7.20 -2.44 17.92
CA THR A 189 -7.64 -3.59 18.70
C THR A 189 -8.70 -3.15 19.71
N PRO A 190 -9.64 -4.02 20.10
CA PRO A 190 -10.50 -3.73 21.24
C PRO A 190 -9.66 -3.64 22.54
N PRO A 191 -10.16 -2.99 23.59
CA PRO A 191 -9.43 -2.85 24.86
C PRO A 191 -9.07 -4.21 25.48
N ALA A 192 -7.86 -4.31 26.05
CA ALA A 192 -7.36 -5.49 26.78
C ALA A 192 -7.56 -6.86 26.09
N SER A 193 -7.54 -6.89 24.75
CA SER A 193 -8.05 -8.04 24.00
C SER A 193 -7.01 -9.09 23.62
N PHE A 194 -5.73 -8.72 23.55
CA PHE A 194 -4.71 -9.59 22.97
C PHE A 194 -3.62 -9.92 23.99
N PRO A 195 -3.52 -11.17 24.46
CA PRO A 195 -2.46 -11.60 25.37
C PRO A 195 -1.07 -11.30 24.81
N ASN A 196 -0.17 -10.85 25.66
CA ASN A 196 1.22 -10.61 25.30
C ASN A 196 2.09 -10.76 26.53
N SER A 197 3.11 -11.61 26.49
CA SER A 197 4.00 -11.88 27.63
C SER A 197 5.36 -11.19 27.52
N TRP A 198 5.50 -10.19 26.64
CA TRP A 198 6.79 -9.57 26.34
C TRP A 198 7.14 -8.50 27.36
N ASN A 199 8.38 -8.51 27.86
CA ASN A 199 8.91 -7.49 28.78
C ASN A 199 7.97 -7.20 29.98
N GLY A 200 7.31 -8.23 30.52
CA GLY A 200 6.40 -8.09 31.65
C GLY A 200 4.99 -7.58 31.29
N ALA A 201 4.63 -7.57 30.01
CA ALA A 201 3.25 -7.35 29.60
C ALA A 201 2.40 -8.58 29.94
N SER A 202 1.09 -8.36 30.03
CA SER A 202 0.05 -9.38 30.00
C SER A 202 -0.88 -9.23 28.80
N TYR A 203 -1.05 -8.01 28.28
CA TYR A 203 -1.78 -7.76 27.05
C TYR A 203 -1.11 -6.67 26.20
N CYS A 204 -1.49 -6.62 24.92
CA CYS A 204 -1.07 -5.58 24.00
C CYS A 204 -2.25 -4.94 23.28
N THR A 205 -2.04 -3.72 22.83
CA THR A 205 -2.95 -3.00 21.94
C THR A 205 -2.21 -2.60 20.68
N SER A 206 -2.96 -2.50 19.59
CA SER A 206 -2.44 -2.02 18.30
C SER A 206 -3.43 -1.03 17.70
N GLU A 207 -2.94 0.12 17.27
CA GLU A 207 -3.68 1.10 16.48
C GLU A 207 -3.00 1.25 15.13
N LEU A 208 -3.82 1.32 14.07
CA LEU A 208 -3.34 1.43 12.70
C LEU A 208 -4.18 2.47 11.98
N ALA A 209 -3.50 3.45 11.38
CA ALA A 209 -4.10 4.36 10.44
C ALA A 209 -3.36 4.35 9.10
N ILE A 210 -4.12 4.30 8.03
CA ILE A 210 -3.64 4.37 6.66
C ILE A 210 -3.97 5.77 6.16
N LEU A 211 -2.96 6.55 5.85
CA LEU A 211 -3.09 7.91 5.34
C LEU A 211 -2.95 7.94 3.81
N LYS A 212 -3.14 9.11 3.22
CA LYS A 212 -2.86 9.33 1.81
C LYS A 212 -1.37 9.08 1.52
N ASN A 213 -1.05 8.88 0.23
CA ASN A 213 0.32 8.73 -0.24
C ASN A 213 1.08 7.55 0.41
N ASN A 214 0.35 6.50 0.82
CA ASN A 214 0.88 5.32 1.48
C ASN A 214 1.62 5.61 2.81
N GLU A 215 1.29 6.70 3.49
CA GLU A 215 1.76 6.94 4.86
C GLU A 215 0.99 6.04 5.84
N ILE A 216 1.70 5.46 6.81
CA ILE A 216 1.17 4.50 7.77
C ILE A 216 1.50 4.99 9.17
N HIS A 217 0.47 5.14 10.02
CA HIS A 217 0.66 5.39 11.44
C HIS A 217 0.37 4.09 12.18
N SER A 218 1.31 3.64 13.02
CA SER A 218 1.19 2.38 13.77
C SER A 218 1.59 2.61 15.22
N TRP A 219 0.72 2.16 16.14
CA TRP A 219 0.94 2.29 17.57
C TRP A 219 0.72 0.95 18.27
N ASP A 220 1.81 0.21 18.45
CA ASP A 220 1.78 -1.04 19.21
C ASP A 220 2.30 -0.79 20.63
N ARG A 221 1.53 -1.19 21.63
CA ARG A 221 1.83 -0.99 23.05
C ARG A 221 1.55 -2.26 23.85
N GLY A 222 2.35 -2.50 24.87
CA GLY A 222 2.13 -3.58 25.83
C GLY A 222 1.91 -3.06 27.22
N TYR A 223 1.05 -3.74 27.97
CA TYR A 223 0.62 -3.37 29.30
C TYR A 223 0.68 -4.57 30.22
N ASN A 224 1.00 -4.34 31.49
CA ASN A 224 0.94 -5.36 32.53
C ASN A 224 -0.48 -5.50 33.12
N ASP A 225 -0.64 -6.40 34.10
CA ASP A 225 -1.95 -6.68 34.73
C ASP A 225 -2.55 -5.49 35.49
N GLU A 226 -1.71 -4.56 35.96
CA GLU A 226 -2.17 -3.32 36.58
C GLU A 226 -2.53 -2.22 35.55
N GLY A 227 -2.38 -2.49 34.25
CA GLY A 227 -2.68 -1.55 33.18
C GLY A 227 -1.58 -0.52 32.92
N ASN A 228 -0.37 -0.70 33.45
CA ASN A 228 0.79 0.15 33.17
C ASN A 228 1.44 -0.24 31.85
N GLN A 229 1.76 0.75 31.01
CA GLN A 229 2.49 0.51 29.77
C GLN A 229 3.94 0.10 30.06
N VAL A 230 4.34 -1.07 29.57
CA VAL A 230 5.68 -1.66 29.79
C VAL A 230 6.56 -1.64 28.54
N TRP A 231 5.97 -1.58 27.34
CA TRP A 231 6.72 -1.42 26.09
C TRP A 231 5.92 -0.66 25.02
N GLY A 232 6.63 -0.20 23.98
CA GLY A 232 6.07 0.62 22.90
C GLY A 232 6.22 2.12 23.15
N PRO A 233 5.99 2.97 22.13
CA PRO A 233 6.13 4.42 22.27
C PRO A 233 5.02 4.99 23.17
N LYS A 234 5.36 5.99 23.99
CA LYS A 234 4.44 6.63 24.94
C LYS A 234 3.72 7.85 24.35
N GLU A 235 4.44 8.64 23.55
CA GLU A 235 3.95 9.93 23.05
C GLU A 235 2.94 9.81 21.89
N GLY A 236 2.90 8.67 21.19
CA GLY A 236 2.04 8.51 20.01
C GLY A 236 2.48 7.41 19.05
N PRO A 237 1.78 7.28 17.90
CA PRO A 237 2.11 6.32 16.86
C PRO A 237 3.46 6.64 16.21
N TYR A 238 4.13 5.61 15.69
CA TYR A 238 5.18 5.81 14.70
C TYR A 238 4.56 6.23 13.36
N GLU A 239 5.13 7.26 12.73
CA GLU A 239 4.71 7.83 11.45
C GLU A 239 5.64 7.33 10.33
N PHE A 240 5.22 6.33 9.56
CA PHE A 240 6.02 5.76 8.47
C PHE A 240 5.61 6.32 7.12
N LYS A 241 6.55 6.98 6.44
CA LYS A 241 6.36 7.52 5.09
C LYS A 241 7.23 6.77 4.08
N PRO A 242 6.76 6.57 2.83
CA PRO A 242 7.60 6.03 1.77
C PRO A 242 8.87 6.87 1.59
N ALA A 243 9.98 6.23 1.23
CA ALA A 243 11.17 6.97 0.82
C ALA A 243 10.84 7.89 -0.38
N PRO A 244 11.35 9.12 -0.42
CA PRO A 244 11.16 9.99 -1.58
C PRO A 244 11.79 9.32 -2.82
N ALA A 245 11.07 9.36 -3.94
CA ALA A 245 11.47 8.69 -5.19
C ALA A 245 12.83 9.15 -5.74
N SER A 246 13.37 10.28 -5.26
CA SER A 246 14.69 10.83 -5.62
C SER A 246 15.85 10.30 -4.76
N SER A 247 15.60 9.50 -3.72
CA SER A 247 16.63 9.08 -2.75
C SER A 247 17.59 7.99 -3.23
N MET A 248 17.40 7.41 -4.42
CA MET A 248 18.39 6.46 -4.97
C MET A 248 19.72 7.14 -5.37
N ASN A 249 19.74 8.46 -5.61
CA ASN A 249 20.98 9.19 -5.92
C ASN A 249 21.72 9.74 -4.69
N ASP A 250 21.03 10.03 -3.60
CA ASP A 250 21.67 10.58 -2.39
C ASP A 250 22.41 9.52 -1.56
N MET A 251 22.12 8.24 -1.79
CA MET A 251 22.83 7.14 -1.12
C MET A 251 24.21 6.86 -1.72
N PHE A 252 24.49 7.33 -2.94
CA PHE A 252 25.81 7.27 -3.57
C PHE A 252 26.64 8.55 -3.38
N SER A 253 26.02 9.67 -2.99
CA SER A 253 26.72 10.95 -2.80
C SER A 253 27.52 11.01 -1.48
N SER A 254 27.18 10.17 -0.50
CA SER A 254 27.88 10.05 0.77
C SER A 254 29.15 9.17 0.73
N LEU A 255 29.51 8.64 -0.45
CA LEU A 255 30.76 7.89 -0.67
C LEU A 255 31.88 8.70 -1.34
N ASN A 256 31.69 10.00 -1.58
CA ASN A 256 32.77 10.86 -2.05
C ASN A 256 33.68 11.28 -0.88
N PHE A 257 34.68 10.46 -0.61
CA PHE A 257 35.86 10.86 0.15
C PHE A 257 36.49 12.13 -0.48
N PRO A 258 36.87 13.16 0.30
CA PRO A 258 37.66 14.24 -0.25
C PRO A 258 39.06 13.70 -0.56
N ILE A 259 39.41 13.71 -1.85
CA ILE A 259 40.79 13.55 -2.31
C ILE A 259 41.60 14.65 -1.64
N GLN A 260 42.45 14.25 -0.69
CA GLN A 260 43.37 15.14 0.00
C GLN A 260 44.35 15.69 -1.05
N GLN A 261 44.14 16.93 -1.45
CA GLN A 261 45.07 17.66 -2.29
C GLN A 261 46.39 17.87 -1.52
N SER A 262 47.46 17.50 -2.21
CA SER A 262 48.87 17.68 -1.89
C SER A 262 49.19 18.98 -1.15
N ILE A 263 49.86 18.86 0.00
CA ILE A 263 50.70 19.92 0.53
C ILE A 263 52.15 19.45 0.41
N GLU A 264 52.86 20.05 -0.53
CA GLU A 264 54.31 20.06 -0.58
C GLU A 264 54.86 20.57 0.76
N LYS A 265 55.61 19.74 1.48
CA LYS A 265 56.67 20.21 2.37
C LYS A 265 57.94 19.43 2.07
N ARG A 266 58.77 20.08 1.27
CA ARG A 266 60.20 19.86 1.05
C ARG A 266 60.90 19.58 2.39
N ILE A 267 61.39 18.35 2.57
CA ILE A 267 62.32 18.00 3.64
C ILE A 267 63.72 18.24 3.09
N GLU A 268 64.38 19.25 3.61
CA GLU A 268 65.81 19.52 3.38
C GLU A 268 66.42 19.66 4.77
N GLY A 269 67.22 18.65 5.17
CA GLY A 269 67.72 18.54 6.54
C GLY A 269 68.63 17.32 6.70
N SER A 270 69.91 17.58 6.50
CA SER A 270 71.07 16.69 6.56
C SER A 270 71.15 15.77 7.79
N PHE A 271 71.46 14.50 7.54
CA PHE A 271 72.05 13.59 8.52
C PHE A 271 73.46 14.06 8.90
N VAL A 272 73.70 14.28 10.19
CA VAL A 272 75.04 14.26 10.79
C VAL A 272 74.98 13.27 11.96
N LEU A 273 75.77 12.21 11.85
CA LEU A 273 76.10 11.27 12.91
C LEU A 273 77.16 11.90 13.81
N GLN A 274 76.95 11.88 15.12
CA GLN A 274 78.07 11.87 16.06
C GLN A 274 77.67 11.15 17.36
N GLU A 275 78.68 10.47 17.92
CA GLU A 275 78.69 9.41 18.94
C GLU A 275 77.93 9.66 20.25
#